data_AF-A0A842XZG2-F1
#
_entry.id   AF-A0A842XZG2-F1
#
_cell.length_a   1.000
_cell.length_b   1.000
_cell.length_c   1.000
_cell.angle_alpha   90.00
_cell.angle_beta   90.00
_cell.angle_gamma   90.00
#
_symmetry.space_group_name_H-M   'P 1'
#
loop_
_entity.id
_entity.type
_entity.pdbx_description
1 polymer ?
#
loop_
_entity_poly.entity_id
_entity_poly.type
_entity_poly.pdbx_seq_one_letter_code
_entity_poly.pdbx_strand_id
1 'polypeptide(L)'
;MKPLDNRRSLKAIVIVLLILLVSSSYLLYQNFETIKLRDNQISTLTNLSEIQEERISELEIRMDILLANLSATQQKLENETRTREQLQDIINLTMVARSQYGVLAVDETNRGLLIPLEVIIKDGSGNLFLNVANVLFDETLQSSAQTAARVAREVTRTSLVDKDILINIKAPEQERNVLISGGSAGAAITLAVISALEGKTLRDDVYITGTIRADHTIGRIGGARAKALAAQENGAVMILVPAGQQREVGSVGIEVREVRTIEEAVTLAISETPLFSS
;
A
#
# COMPACT_ATOMS: atom_id res chain seq x y z
N MET A 1 -7.93 3.71 -117.25
CA MET A 1 -7.05 4.26 -116.20
C MET A 1 -7.53 5.66 -115.85
N LYS A 2 -8.23 5.82 -114.72
CA LYS A 2 -8.71 7.12 -114.21
C LYS A 2 -7.60 7.67 -113.29
N PRO A 3 -7.13 8.92 -113.47
CA PRO A 3 -6.01 9.43 -112.68
C PRO A 3 -6.41 9.49 -111.21
N LEU A 4 -5.53 8.98 -110.33
CA LEU A 4 -5.78 8.82 -108.91
C LEU A 4 -6.24 10.13 -108.27
N ASP A 5 -7.25 10.01 -107.43
CA ASP A 5 -7.86 11.00 -106.53
C ASP A 5 -6.89 11.41 -105.40
N ASN A 6 -5.65 11.76 -105.76
CA ASN A 6 -4.52 11.96 -104.84
C ASN A 6 -4.72 13.18 -103.93
N ARG A 7 -5.59 14.11 -104.31
CA ARG A 7 -5.88 15.34 -103.55
C ARG A 7 -6.93 15.12 -102.45
N ARG A 8 -7.84 14.15 -102.59
CA ARG A 8 -8.82 13.81 -101.54
C ARG A 8 -8.24 12.85 -100.51
N SER A 9 -7.42 11.88 -100.92
CA SER A 9 -6.67 11.00 -100.00
C SER A 9 -5.68 11.79 -99.14
N LEU A 10 -4.93 12.74 -99.73
CA LEU A 10 -4.01 13.60 -98.98
C LEU A 10 -4.73 14.46 -97.93
N LYS A 11 -5.90 15.02 -98.27
CA LYS A 11 -6.73 15.78 -97.30
C LYS A 11 -7.22 14.90 -96.16
N ALA A 12 -7.64 13.67 -96.43
CA ALA A 12 -8.07 12.72 -95.40
C ALA A 12 -6.91 12.36 -94.45
N ILE A 13 -5.71 12.11 -94.98
CA ILE A 13 -4.51 11.83 -94.18
C ILE A 13 -4.14 13.03 -93.29
N VAL A 14 -4.19 14.26 -93.82
CA VAL A 14 -3.92 15.48 -93.04
C VAL A 14 -4.95 15.66 -91.92
N ILE A 15 -6.24 15.39 -92.18
CA ILE A 15 -7.29 15.47 -91.15
C ILE A 15 -7.06 14.42 -90.06
N VAL A 16 -6.72 13.17 -90.42
CA VAL A 16 -6.40 12.11 -89.46
C VAL A 16 -5.17 12.48 -88.62
N LEU A 17 -4.12 13.03 -89.23
CA LEU A 17 -2.93 13.50 -88.52
C LEU A 17 -3.24 14.66 -87.56
N LEU A 18 -4.11 15.58 -87.96
CA LEU A 18 -4.57 16.67 -87.09
C LEU A 18 -5.38 16.14 -85.90
N ILE A 19 -6.27 15.17 -86.13
CA ILE A 19 -7.04 14.52 -85.05
C ILE A 19 -6.09 13.80 -84.09
N LEU A 20 -5.10 13.07 -84.61
CA LEU A 20 -4.09 12.39 -83.80
C LEU A 20 -3.22 13.37 -83.01
N LEU A 21 -2.85 14.51 -83.61
CA LEU A 21 -2.10 15.57 -82.93
C LEU A 21 -2.92 16.18 -81.79
N VAL A 22 -4.21 16.46 -82.03
CA VAL A 22 -5.11 17.01 -81.00
C VAL A 22 -5.36 16.00 -79.89
N SER A 23 -5.61 14.73 -80.21
CA SER A 23 -5.81 13.68 -79.19
C SER A 23 -4.54 13.43 -78.37
N SER A 24 -3.38 13.42 -79.02
CA SER A 24 -2.08 13.29 -78.35
C SER A 24 -1.83 14.50 -77.44
N SER A 25 -2.09 15.72 -77.92
CA SER A 25 -1.97 16.96 -77.13
C SER A 25 -2.89 16.96 -75.92
N TYR A 26 -4.13 16.47 -76.08
CA TYR A 26 -5.09 16.33 -74.99
C TYR A 26 -4.64 15.30 -73.93
N LEU A 27 -4.12 14.14 -74.37
CA LEU A 27 -3.53 13.12 -73.48
C LEU A 27 -2.32 13.66 -72.71
N LEU A 28 -1.44 14.41 -73.39
CA LEU A 28 -0.30 15.08 -72.77
C LEU A 28 -0.75 16.08 -71.69
N TYR A 29 -1.81 16.86 -71.97
CA TYR A 29 -2.36 17.81 -71.01
C TYR A 29 -2.94 17.11 -69.76
N GLN A 30 -3.72 16.04 -69.93
CA GLN A 30 -4.26 15.28 -68.79
C GLN A 30 -3.15 14.63 -67.94
N ASN A 31 -2.13 14.07 -68.60
CA ASN A 31 -0.97 13.50 -67.91
C ASN A 31 -0.21 14.57 -67.12
N PHE A 32 -0.03 15.77 -67.69
CA PHE A 32 0.65 16.87 -67.02
C PHE A 32 -0.07 17.34 -65.75
N GLU A 33 -1.40 17.48 -65.81
CA GLU A 33 -2.20 17.84 -64.61
C GLU A 33 -2.19 16.72 -63.55
N THR A 34 -2.19 15.46 -63.98
CA THR A 34 -2.08 14.31 -63.06
C THR A 34 -0.73 14.27 -62.35
N ILE A 35 0.35 14.61 -63.06
CA ILE A 35 1.71 14.68 -62.49
C ILE A 35 1.78 15.80 -61.44
N LYS A 36 1.29 17.00 -61.74
CA LYS A 36 1.25 18.10 -60.76
C LYS A 36 0.52 17.73 -59.47
N LEU A 37 -0.63 17.05 -59.59
CA LEU A 37 -1.42 16.64 -58.43
C LEU A 37 -0.64 15.64 -57.56
N ARG A 38 0.01 14.66 -58.20
CA ARG A 38 0.85 13.67 -57.50
C ARG A 38 2.07 14.30 -56.88
N ASP A 39 2.71 15.26 -57.54
CA ASP A 39 3.88 15.97 -57.00
C ASP A 39 3.52 16.73 -55.72
N ASN A 40 2.34 17.37 -55.67
CA ASN A 40 1.84 17.98 -54.44
C ASN A 40 1.57 16.95 -53.33
N GLN A 41 0.93 15.83 -53.67
CA GLN A 41 0.68 14.75 -52.70
C GLN A 41 2.00 14.17 -52.15
N ILE A 42 2.97 13.93 -53.02
CA ILE A 42 4.30 13.45 -52.65
C ILE A 42 4.96 14.47 -51.71
N SER A 43 4.95 15.76 -52.03
CA SER A 43 5.51 16.80 -51.15
C SER A 43 4.84 16.82 -49.77
N THR A 44 3.52 16.69 -49.69
CA THR A 44 2.83 16.63 -48.41
C THR A 44 3.19 15.38 -47.59
N LEU A 45 3.35 14.23 -48.25
CA LEU A 45 3.74 12.98 -47.61
C LEU A 45 5.21 13.03 -47.14
N THR A 46 6.09 13.63 -47.93
CA THR A 46 7.50 13.85 -47.56
C THR A 46 7.59 14.70 -46.31
N ASN A 47 6.90 15.85 -46.25
CA ASN A 47 6.90 16.71 -45.07
C ASN A 47 6.32 15.98 -43.83
N LEU A 48 5.27 15.16 -44.02
CA LEU A 48 4.70 14.38 -42.92
C LEU A 48 5.67 13.31 -42.41
N SER A 49 6.41 12.65 -43.31
CA SER A 49 7.44 11.68 -42.95
C SER A 49 8.56 12.33 -42.16
N GLU A 50 9.05 13.49 -42.59
CA GLU A 50 10.08 14.25 -41.88
C GLU A 50 9.63 14.64 -40.45
N ILE A 51 8.39 15.11 -40.30
CA ILE A 51 7.81 15.43 -38.98
C ILE A 51 7.66 14.17 -38.11
N GLN A 52 7.33 13.02 -38.71
CA GLN A 52 7.23 11.76 -37.98
C GLN A 52 8.61 11.28 -37.49
N GLU A 53 9.65 11.41 -38.32
CA GLU A 53 11.02 11.10 -37.94
C GLU A 53 11.50 11.98 -36.77
N GLU A 54 11.19 13.28 -36.80
CA GLU A 54 11.50 14.20 -35.70
C GLU A 54 10.81 13.79 -34.39
N ARG A 55 9.51 13.43 -34.45
CA ARG A 55 8.77 12.95 -33.28
C ARG A 55 9.30 11.63 -32.73
N ILE A 56 9.69 10.70 -33.61
CA ILE A 56 10.27 9.43 -33.19
C ILE A 56 11.58 9.70 -32.45
N SER A 57 12.44 10.57 -32.99
CA SER A 57 13.67 10.97 -32.31
C SER A 57 13.41 11.61 -30.94
N GLU A 58 12.41 12.50 -30.83
CA GLU A 58 12.04 13.10 -29.55
C GLU A 58 11.56 12.04 -28.53
N LEU A 59 10.74 11.09 -28.98
CA LEU A 59 10.23 10.01 -28.13
C LEU A 59 11.34 9.06 -27.67
N GLU A 60 12.31 8.76 -28.53
CA GLU A 60 13.49 7.96 -28.17
C GLU A 60 14.29 8.64 -27.05
N ILE A 61 14.57 9.95 -27.19
CA ILE A 61 15.26 10.73 -26.15
C ILE A 61 14.48 10.72 -24.83
N ARG A 62 13.16 10.92 -24.88
CA ARG A 62 12.30 10.86 -23.68
C ARG A 62 12.33 9.47 -23.05
N MET A 63 12.33 8.41 -23.86
CA MET A 63 12.41 7.03 -23.38
C MET A 63 13.73 6.78 -22.64
N ASP A 64 14.86 7.22 -23.22
CA ASP A 64 16.18 7.06 -22.59
C ASP A 64 16.25 7.78 -21.24
N ILE A 65 15.71 8.99 -21.15
CA ILE A 65 15.63 9.73 -19.89
C ILE A 65 14.76 9.00 -18.86
N LEU A 66 13.62 8.45 -19.28
CA LEU A 66 12.74 7.69 -18.39
C LEU A 66 13.41 6.41 -17.89
N LEU A 67 14.14 5.70 -18.75
CA LEU A 67 14.91 4.51 -18.37
C LEU A 67 16.02 4.86 -17.39
N ALA A 68 16.73 5.98 -17.59
CA ALA A 68 17.73 6.47 -16.65
C ALA A 68 17.13 6.84 -15.29
N ASN A 69 15.98 7.52 -15.27
CA ASN A 69 15.30 7.86 -14.03
C ASN A 69 14.76 6.62 -13.31
N LEU A 70 14.24 5.64 -14.06
CA LEU A 70 13.77 4.38 -13.51
C LEU A 70 14.90 3.59 -12.87
N SER A 71 16.06 3.46 -13.54
CA SER A 71 17.21 2.74 -12.99
C SER A 71 17.77 3.43 -11.74
N ALA A 72 17.86 4.76 -11.73
CA ALA A 72 18.25 5.52 -10.54
C ALA A 72 17.26 5.31 -9.38
N THR A 73 15.96 5.28 -9.68
CA THR A 73 14.91 5.02 -8.68
C THR A 73 15.01 3.59 -8.14
N GLN A 74 15.25 2.60 -9.00
CA GLN A 74 15.45 1.21 -8.61
C GLN A 74 16.68 1.06 -7.71
N GLN A 75 17.79 1.69 -8.06
CA GLN A 75 19.01 1.65 -7.24
C GLN A 75 18.79 2.30 -5.87
N LYS A 76 18.04 3.41 -5.81
CA LYS A 76 17.67 4.04 -4.54
C LYS A 76 16.84 3.10 -3.68
N LEU A 77 15.84 2.43 -4.26
CA LEU A 77 15.01 1.46 -3.56
C LEU A 77 15.82 0.26 -3.04
N GLU A 78 16.77 -0.24 -3.84
CA GLU A 78 17.66 -1.33 -3.43
C GLU A 78 18.53 -0.93 -2.23
N ASN A 79 19.12 0.27 -2.26
CA ASN A 79 19.90 0.80 -1.14
C ASN A 79 19.07 0.96 0.13
N GLU A 80 17.84 1.48 0.02
CA GLU A 80 16.91 1.59 1.16
C GLU A 80 16.51 0.22 1.70
N THR A 81 16.28 -0.76 0.82
CA THR A 81 15.95 -2.14 1.18
C THR A 81 17.10 -2.78 1.95
N ARG A 82 18.33 -2.70 1.43
CA ARG A 82 19.53 -3.21 2.10
C ARG A 82 19.77 -2.55 3.47
N THR A 83 19.53 -1.24 3.57
CA THR A 83 19.62 -0.52 4.85
C THR A 83 18.60 -1.04 5.85
N ARG A 84 17.37 -1.30 5.42
CA ARG A 84 16.33 -1.88 6.27
C ARG A 84 16.68 -3.29 6.75
N GLU A 85 17.22 -4.13 5.87
CA GLU A 85 17.70 -5.47 6.23
C GLU A 85 18.81 -5.40 7.29
N GLN A 86 19.80 -4.53 7.10
CA GLN A 86 20.87 -4.33 8.09
C GLN A 86 20.33 -3.83 9.44
N LEU A 87 19.35 -2.93 9.44
CA LEU A 87 18.70 -2.49 10.68
C LEU A 87 17.94 -3.63 11.37
N GLN A 88 17.29 -4.51 10.61
CA GLN A 88 16.63 -5.69 11.16
C GLN A 88 17.64 -6.66 11.78
N ASP A 89 18.79 -6.87 11.16
CA ASP A 89 19.85 -7.72 11.72
C ASP A 89 20.39 -7.14 13.04
N ILE A 90 20.62 -5.83 13.10
CA ILE A 90 21.04 -5.16 14.35
C ILE A 90 19.96 -5.28 15.43
N ILE A 91 18.68 -5.13 15.07
CA ILE A 91 17.56 -5.33 15.98
C ILE A 91 17.60 -6.77 16.50
N ASN A 92 17.73 -7.78 15.64
CA ASN A 92 17.78 -9.19 16.05
C ASN A 92 18.97 -9.50 16.96
N LEU A 93 20.13 -8.88 16.73
CA LEU A 93 21.33 -9.07 17.57
C LEU A 93 21.22 -8.43 18.96
N THR A 94 20.40 -7.38 19.10
CA THR A 94 20.19 -6.66 20.38
C THR A 94 18.84 -7.00 21.03
N MET A 95 18.02 -7.82 20.36
CA MET A 95 16.69 -8.20 20.82
C MET A 95 16.81 -9.10 22.06
N VAL A 96 16.21 -8.64 23.14
CA VAL A 96 16.09 -9.38 24.40
C VAL A 96 14.80 -10.20 24.40
N ALA A 97 13.71 -9.61 23.91
CA ALA A 97 12.42 -10.28 23.86
C ALA A 97 11.53 -9.74 22.75
N ARG A 98 10.60 -10.57 22.29
CA ARG A 98 9.57 -10.25 21.30
C ARG A 98 8.23 -10.79 21.77
N SER A 99 7.18 -10.00 21.61
CA SER A 99 5.80 -10.45 21.79
C SER A 99 4.99 -10.05 20.56
N GLN A 100 4.14 -10.98 20.10
CA GLN A 100 3.16 -10.73 19.04
C GLN A 100 1.76 -10.83 19.63
N TYR A 101 0.87 -9.97 19.17
CA TYR A 101 -0.52 -9.91 19.61
C TYR A 101 -1.39 -9.21 18.57
N GLY A 102 -2.65 -8.92 18.91
CA GLY A 102 -3.57 -8.20 18.03
C GLY A 102 -4.27 -7.04 18.73
N VAL A 103 -4.46 -5.94 17.98
CA VAL A 103 -5.22 -4.76 18.40
C VAL A 103 -6.54 -4.74 17.65
N LEU A 104 -7.65 -4.71 18.39
CA LEU A 104 -8.98 -4.61 17.80
C LEU A 104 -9.31 -3.16 17.43
N ALA A 105 -9.49 -2.93 16.15
CA ALA A 105 -9.80 -1.65 15.52
C ALA A 105 -11.20 -1.67 14.88
N VAL A 106 -11.62 -0.53 14.36
CA VAL A 106 -12.81 -0.42 13.51
C VAL A 106 -12.47 0.39 12.26
N ASP A 107 -13.21 0.21 11.18
CA ASP A 107 -13.13 1.11 10.01
C ASP A 107 -14.26 2.16 10.03
N GLU A 108 -14.30 2.98 8.98
CA GLU A 108 -15.32 4.02 8.77
C GLU A 108 -16.77 3.48 8.70
N THR A 109 -16.94 2.19 8.39
CA THR A 109 -18.26 1.53 8.35
C THR A 109 -18.65 0.89 9.68
N ASN A 110 -17.81 1.07 10.72
CA ASN A 110 -17.93 0.42 12.02
C ASN A 110 -17.82 -1.11 11.93
N ARG A 111 -17.12 -1.63 10.93
CA ARG A 111 -16.70 -3.03 10.86
C ARG A 111 -15.43 -3.19 11.70
N GLY A 112 -15.38 -4.24 12.52
CA GLY A 112 -14.21 -4.51 13.36
C GLY A 112 -13.09 -5.18 12.57
N LEU A 113 -11.84 -4.89 12.92
CA LEU A 113 -10.66 -5.53 12.35
C LEU A 113 -9.66 -5.91 13.45
N LEU A 114 -8.89 -6.96 13.22
CA LEU A 114 -7.74 -7.31 14.05
C LEU A 114 -6.46 -6.83 13.36
N ILE A 115 -5.73 -5.93 14.01
CA ILE A 115 -4.50 -5.36 13.48
C ILE A 115 -3.30 -5.98 14.21
N PRO A 116 -2.30 -6.53 13.49
CA PRO A 116 -1.10 -7.05 14.10
C PRO A 116 -0.39 -6.02 14.97
N LEU A 117 -0.06 -6.44 16.20
CA LEU A 117 0.75 -5.70 17.15
C LEU A 117 1.98 -6.52 17.47
N GLU A 118 3.14 -5.90 17.32
CA GLU A 118 4.42 -6.47 17.71
C GLU A 118 5.13 -5.54 18.69
N VAL A 119 5.65 -6.14 19.75
CA VAL A 119 6.50 -5.46 20.72
C VAL A 119 7.86 -6.14 20.74
N ILE A 120 8.91 -5.34 20.57
CA ILE A 120 10.31 -5.77 20.66
C ILE A 120 10.97 -5.01 21.80
N ILE A 121 11.65 -5.74 22.67
CA ILE A 121 12.49 -5.19 23.73
C ILE A 121 13.93 -5.46 23.36
N LYS A 122 14.75 -4.41 23.36
CA LYS A 122 16.19 -4.49 23.10
C LYS A 122 16.97 -3.75 24.17
N ASP A 123 18.25 -4.05 24.29
CA ASP A 123 19.14 -3.22 25.11
C ASP A 123 19.27 -1.82 24.49
N GLY A 124 19.24 -0.79 25.34
CA GLY A 124 19.10 0.59 24.91
C GLY A 124 19.23 1.59 26.05
N SER A 125 18.51 2.70 25.95
CA SER A 125 18.61 3.83 26.90
C SER A 125 17.24 4.25 27.45
N GLY A 126 16.26 3.35 27.41
CA GLY A 126 14.92 3.61 27.94
C GLY A 126 14.00 4.33 26.97
N ASN A 127 14.28 4.25 25.66
CA ASN A 127 13.46 4.92 24.66
C ASN A 127 12.24 4.08 24.28
N LEU A 128 11.14 4.77 24.00
CA LEU A 128 9.93 4.18 23.44
C LEU A 128 9.78 4.63 21.98
N PHE A 129 9.82 3.67 21.07
CA PHE A 129 9.60 3.89 19.64
C PHE A 129 8.25 3.33 19.25
N LEU A 130 7.42 4.17 18.65
CA LEU A 130 6.12 3.80 18.12
C LEU A 130 6.17 3.89 16.60
N ASN A 131 6.00 2.76 15.92
CA ASN A 131 5.97 2.65 14.48
C ASN A 131 4.58 2.20 14.03
N VAL A 132 3.91 3.07 13.29
CA VAL A 132 2.51 2.90 12.91
C VAL A 132 2.37 3.11 11.41
N ALA A 133 1.76 2.15 10.71
CA ALA A 133 1.61 2.19 9.27
C ALA A 133 0.26 1.64 8.81
N ASN A 134 -0.25 2.19 7.70
CA ASN A 134 -1.53 1.81 7.06
C ASN A 134 -2.77 1.93 7.97
N VAL A 135 -2.71 2.73 9.03
CA VAL A 135 -3.83 3.00 9.92
C VAL A 135 -3.99 4.49 10.15
N LEU A 136 -5.23 4.93 10.34
CA LEU A 136 -5.57 6.23 10.87
C LEU A 136 -5.56 6.13 12.39
N PHE A 137 -4.84 7.03 13.06
CA PHE A 137 -4.75 7.08 14.51
C PHE A 137 -4.81 8.52 14.99
N ASP A 138 -5.31 8.71 16.21
CA ASP A 138 -5.36 10.00 16.88
C ASP A 138 -4.09 10.27 17.72
N GLU A 139 -3.98 11.49 18.24
CA GLU A 139 -2.88 11.91 19.10
C GLU A 139 -2.78 11.10 20.41
N THR A 140 -3.85 10.40 20.80
CA THR A 140 -3.90 9.65 22.06
C THR A 140 -3.15 8.33 21.99
N LEU A 141 -2.83 7.83 20.79
CA LEU A 141 -2.08 6.56 20.63
C LEU A 141 -0.68 6.67 21.26
N GLN A 142 0.01 7.78 21.05
CA GLN A 142 1.35 8.00 21.62
C GLN A 142 1.31 8.06 23.15
N SER A 143 0.34 8.79 23.71
CA SER A 143 0.15 8.85 25.17
C SER A 143 -0.25 7.50 25.76
N SER A 144 -1.06 6.72 25.03
CA SER A 144 -1.45 5.37 25.42
C SER A 144 -0.26 4.41 25.42
N ALA A 145 0.62 4.49 24.42
CA ALA A 145 1.85 3.70 24.37
C ALA A 145 2.80 4.02 25.53
N GLN A 146 2.98 5.31 25.87
CA GLN A 146 3.78 5.74 27.03
C GLN A 146 3.18 5.24 28.35
N THR A 147 1.85 5.36 28.50
CA THR A 147 1.15 4.85 29.69
C THR A 147 1.27 3.35 29.78
N ALA A 148 1.12 2.63 28.67
CA ALA A 148 1.25 1.18 28.61
C ALA A 148 2.66 0.71 29.03
N ALA A 149 3.72 1.36 28.53
CA ALA A 149 5.09 1.04 28.93
C ALA A 149 5.31 1.29 30.43
N ARG A 150 4.77 2.38 30.98
CA ARG A 150 4.85 2.69 32.42
C ARG A 150 4.13 1.65 33.27
N VAL A 151 2.88 1.33 32.91
CA VAL A 151 2.06 0.36 33.64
C VAL A 151 2.70 -1.04 33.56
N ALA A 152 3.16 -1.45 32.38
CA ALA A 152 3.85 -2.72 32.21
C ALA A 152 5.08 -2.83 33.12
N ARG A 153 5.92 -1.79 33.16
CA ARG A 153 7.07 -1.69 34.07
C ARG A 153 6.67 -1.84 35.54
N GLU A 154 5.57 -1.23 35.95
CA GLU A 154 5.09 -1.25 37.34
C GLU A 154 4.52 -2.62 37.72
N VAL A 155 3.79 -3.26 36.80
CA VAL A 155 3.23 -4.61 36.97
C VAL A 155 4.33 -5.66 37.05
N THR A 156 5.30 -5.64 36.12
CA THR A 156 6.38 -6.64 36.06
C THR A 156 7.52 -6.35 37.03
N ARG A 157 7.57 -5.14 37.60
CA ARG A 157 8.68 -4.62 38.42
C ARG A 157 10.04 -4.68 37.70
N THR A 158 10.03 -4.62 36.38
CA THR A 158 11.24 -4.65 35.54
C THR A 158 11.76 -3.23 35.35
N SER A 159 13.08 -3.03 35.35
CA SER A 159 13.66 -1.75 34.95
C SER A 159 13.61 -1.60 33.42
N LEU A 160 13.29 -0.39 32.94
CA LEU A 160 13.35 -0.03 31.52
C LEU A 160 14.51 0.92 31.20
N VAL A 161 15.34 1.30 32.17
CA VAL A 161 16.37 2.35 31.98
C VAL A 161 17.39 1.99 30.90
N ASP A 162 17.71 0.70 30.79
CA ASP A 162 18.65 0.11 29.85
C ASP A 162 17.94 -0.64 28.71
N LYS A 163 16.64 -0.43 28.53
CA LYS A 163 15.83 -1.16 27.54
C LYS A 163 15.01 -0.23 26.67
N ASP A 164 15.21 -0.31 25.37
CA ASP A 164 14.31 0.34 24.43
C ASP A 164 13.14 -0.57 24.11
N ILE A 165 11.93 0.01 24.01
CA ILE A 165 10.71 -0.67 23.61
C ILE A 165 10.32 -0.17 22.22
N LEU A 166 10.18 -1.09 21.27
CA LEU A 166 9.66 -0.81 19.94
C LEU A 166 8.27 -1.41 19.83
N ILE A 167 7.28 -0.58 19.50
CA ILE A 167 5.88 -0.97 19.32
C ILE A 167 5.55 -0.77 17.84
N ASN A 168 5.26 -1.86 17.16
CA ASN A 168 4.92 -1.90 15.75
C ASN A 168 3.42 -2.23 15.61
N ILE A 169 2.66 -1.32 15.01
CA ILE A 169 1.24 -1.54 14.67
C ILE A 169 1.07 -1.25 13.18
N LYS A 170 0.88 -2.30 12.39
CA LYS A 170 0.79 -2.16 10.93
C LYS A 170 -0.41 -2.94 10.41
N ALA A 171 -1.35 -2.22 9.80
CA ALA A 171 -2.43 -2.88 9.09
C ALA A 171 -1.94 -3.45 7.74
N PRO A 172 -2.53 -4.56 7.27
CA PRO A 172 -2.33 -5.05 5.91
C PRO A 172 -2.68 -3.97 4.87
N GLU A 173 -1.93 -3.90 3.77
CA GLU A 173 -2.13 -2.87 2.73
C GLU A 173 -3.49 -2.95 2.02
N GLN A 174 -4.13 -4.11 2.10
CA GLN A 174 -5.46 -4.35 1.54
C GLN A 174 -6.56 -3.69 2.38
N GLU A 175 -6.30 -3.45 3.67
CA GLU A 175 -7.24 -2.80 4.57
C GLU A 175 -7.15 -1.29 4.42
N ARG A 176 -8.26 -0.66 4.07
CA ARG A 176 -8.36 0.79 3.88
C ARG A 176 -9.10 1.43 5.04
N ASN A 177 -8.69 2.64 5.39
CA ASN A 177 -9.38 3.50 6.37
C ASN A 177 -9.60 2.82 7.74
N VAL A 178 -8.67 1.95 8.14
CA VAL A 178 -8.66 1.36 9.48
C VAL A 178 -8.41 2.46 10.50
N LEU A 179 -9.32 2.63 11.44
CA LEU A 179 -9.24 3.61 12.52
C LEU A 179 -8.91 2.92 13.84
N ILE A 180 -7.75 3.25 14.38
CA ILE A 180 -7.40 2.95 15.76
C ILE A 180 -7.66 4.21 16.58
N SER A 181 -8.77 4.24 17.31
CA SER A 181 -8.91 5.23 18.39
C SER A 181 -7.83 4.94 19.43
N GLY A 182 -6.86 5.84 19.55
CA GLY A 182 -5.54 5.55 20.14
C GLY A 182 -5.62 5.05 21.58
N GLY A 183 -6.57 5.60 22.35
CA GLY A 183 -6.89 5.12 23.68
C GLY A 183 -7.24 3.65 23.71
N SER A 184 -8.09 3.17 22.79
CA SER A 184 -8.70 1.83 22.86
C SER A 184 -7.76 0.64 22.63
N ALA A 185 -6.54 0.92 22.15
CA ALA A 185 -5.45 -0.04 22.00
C ALA A 185 -4.58 -0.17 23.27
N GLY A 186 -4.75 0.75 24.23
CA GLY A 186 -3.89 0.86 25.41
C GLY A 186 -3.72 -0.46 26.16
N ALA A 187 -4.82 -1.15 26.50
CA ALA A 187 -4.75 -2.40 27.24
C ALA A 187 -4.05 -3.54 26.46
N ALA A 188 -4.28 -3.63 25.14
CA ALA A 188 -3.62 -4.61 24.27
C ALA A 188 -2.11 -4.36 24.18
N ILE A 189 -1.72 -3.08 24.04
CA ILE A 189 -0.31 -2.67 24.06
C ILE A 189 0.31 -3.02 25.41
N THR A 190 -0.37 -2.74 26.53
CA THR A 190 0.16 -3.08 27.86
C THR A 190 0.38 -4.59 28.02
N LEU A 191 -0.57 -5.43 27.61
CA LEU A 191 -0.39 -6.89 27.66
C LEU A 191 0.80 -7.35 26.81
N ALA A 192 0.97 -6.84 25.59
CA ALA A 192 2.09 -7.20 24.73
C ALA A 192 3.44 -6.77 25.32
N VAL A 193 3.51 -5.62 25.98
CA VAL A 193 4.72 -5.17 26.68
C VAL A 193 5.00 -6.02 27.92
N ILE A 194 3.99 -6.35 28.73
CA ILE A 194 4.13 -7.24 29.90
C ILE A 194 4.64 -8.61 29.45
N SER A 195 4.01 -9.20 28.43
CA SER A 195 4.39 -10.46 27.80
C SER A 195 5.87 -10.48 27.39
N ALA A 196 6.32 -9.45 26.67
CA ALA A 196 7.71 -9.32 26.26
C ALA A 196 8.67 -9.13 27.46
N LEU A 197 8.28 -8.37 28.49
CA LEU A 197 9.12 -8.15 29.68
C LEU A 197 9.25 -9.41 30.55
N GLU A 198 8.19 -10.22 30.65
CA GLU A 198 8.18 -11.43 31.47
C GLU A 198 8.66 -12.68 30.72
N GLY A 199 8.79 -12.62 29.39
CA GLY A 199 9.15 -13.80 28.61
C GLY A 199 8.03 -14.85 28.53
N LYS A 200 6.76 -14.44 28.64
CA LYS A 200 5.59 -15.34 28.67
C LYS A 200 4.67 -15.12 27.48
N THR A 201 4.12 -16.20 26.93
CA THR A 201 3.36 -16.13 25.66
C THR A 201 1.93 -15.66 25.91
N LEU A 202 1.46 -14.71 25.11
CA LEU A 202 0.04 -14.35 25.08
C LEU A 202 -0.78 -15.45 24.39
N ARG A 203 -1.98 -15.68 24.90
CA ARG A 203 -2.93 -16.61 24.31
C ARG A 203 -3.47 -16.06 23.00
N ASP A 204 -3.32 -16.84 21.93
CA ASP A 204 -3.83 -16.48 20.60
C ASP A 204 -5.36 -16.52 20.51
N ASP A 205 -6.03 -17.18 21.47
CA ASP A 205 -7.48 -17.32 21.55
C ASP A 205 -8.17 -16.30 22.47
N VAL A 206 -7.41 -15.35 23.04
CA VAL A 206 -7.93 -14.30 23.94
C VAL A 206 -7.51 -12.92 23.46
N TYR A 207 -8.47 -12.08 23.08
CA TYR A 207 -8.22 -10.67 22.73
C TYR A 207 -8.70 -9.72 23.81
N ILE A 208 -8.11 -8.53 23.88
CA ILE A 208 -8.54 -7.45 24.78
C ILE A 208 -8.79 -6.15 24.01
N THR A 209 -9.76 -5.37 24.46
CA THR A 209 -9.89 -3.95 24.09
C THR A 209 -10.13 -3.10 25.32
N GLY A 210 -9.65 -1.87 25.32
CA GLY A 210 -9.76 -0.98 26.47
C GLY A 210 -8.72 0.11 26.45
N THR A 211 -9.06 1.27 27.02
CA THR A 211 -8.03 2.26 27.35
C THR A 211 -7.26 1.84 28.57
N ILE A 212 -5.99 2.21 28.67
CA ILE A 212 -5.18 1.98 29.87
C ILE A 212 -4.92 3.30 30.58
N ARG A 213 -5.10 3.32 31.89
CA ARG A 213 -4.77 4.46 32.75
C ARG A 213 -3.55 4.16 33.61
N ALA A 214 -2.92 5.22 34.10
CA ALA A 214 -1.74 5.11 34.95
C ALA A 214 -2.00 4.43 36.31
N ASP A 215 -3.26 4.32 36.74
CA ASP A 215 -3.69 3.57 37.92
C ASP A 215 -4.01 2.09 37.62
N HIS A 216 -3.60 1.62 36.44
CA HIS A 216 -3.77 0.26 35.93
C HIS A 216 -5.20 -0.09 35.54
N THR A 217 -6.15 0.84 35.67
CA THR A 217 -7.56 0.60 35.31
C THR A 217 -7.77 0.59 33.81
N ILE A 218 -8.69 -0.27 33.37
CA ILE A 218 -9.11 -0.39 31.99
C ILE A 218 -10.34 0.49 31.76
N GLY A 219 -10.23 1.45 30.84
CA GLY A 219 -11.28 2.39 30.52
C GLY A 219 -12.11 2.00 29.30
N ARG A 220 -13.29 2.63 29.21
CA ARG A 220 -14.31 2.36 28.21
C ARG A 220 -13.86 2.70 26.79
N ILE A 221 -14.44 2.00 25.81
CA ILE A 221 -14.15 2.16 24.39
C ILE A 221 -15.42 2.33 23.55
N GLY A 222 -15.27 2.83 22.33
CA GLY A 222 -16.30 2.80 21.30
C GLY A 222 -16.23 1.53 20.45
N GLY A 223 -17.35 1.14 19.83
CA GLY A 223 -17.39 0.02 18.89
C GLY A 223 -17.20 -1.37 19.53
N ALA A 224 -17.55 -1.54 20.82
CA ALA A 224 -17.32 -2.79 21.56
C ALA A 224 -17.83 -4.04 20.85
N ARG A 225 -19.06 -3.99 20.31
CA ARG A 225 -19.64 -5.09 19.55
C ARG A 225 -18.88 -5.40 18.25
N ALA A 226 -18.49 -4.39 17.48
CA ALA A 226 -17.75 -4.58 16.23
C ALA A 226 -16.38 -5.23 16.50
N LYS A 227 -15.70 -4.79 17.54
CA LYS A 227 -14.43 -5.38 17.99
C LYS A 227 -14.57 -6.81 18.48
N ALA A 228 -15.65 -7.12 19.19
CA ALA A 228 -15.92 -8.48 19.65
C ALA A 228 -16.23 -9.44 18.48
N LEU A 229 -16.96 -8.97 17.46
CA LEU A 229 -17.16 -9.74 16.23
C LEU A 229 -15.84 -9.98 15.50
N ALA A 230 -14.97 -8.98 15.41
CA ALA A 230 -13.63 -9.16 14.81
C ALA A 230 -12.78 -10.18 15.58
N ALA A 231 -12.84 -10.17 16.92
CA ALA A 231 -12.18 -11.20 17.73
C ALA A 231 -12.72 -12.60 17.40
N GLN A 232 -14.04 -12.76 17.36
CA GLN A 232 -14.69 -14.02 16.98
C GLN A 232 -14.25 -14.49 15.58
N GLU A 233 -14.28 -13.60 14.58
CA GLU A 233 -13.88 -13.90 13.21
C GLU A 233 -12.41 -14.34 13.10
N ASN A 234 -11.56 -13.89 14.03
CA ASN A 234 -10.16 -14.30 14.14
C ASN A 234 -9.94 -15.48 15.10
N GLY A 235 -11.00 -16.23 15.43
CA GLY A 235 -10.88 -17.50 16.16
C GLY A 235 -10.77 -17.38 17.68
N ALA A 236 -11.09 -16.21 18.25
CA ALA A 236 -11.09 -16.03 19.70
C ALA A 236 -12.10 -16.96 20.38
N VAL A 237 -11.76 -17.48 21.56
CA VAL A 237 -12.74 -18.11 22.46
C VAL A 237 -13.27 -17.09 23.47
N MET A 238 -12.49 -16.05 23.75
CA MET A 238 -12.80 -15.03 24.74
C MET A 238 -12.33 -13.64 24.29
N ILE A 239 -13.14 -12.63 24.57
CA ILE A 239 -12.75 -11.23 24.51
C ILE A 239 -12.87 -10.57 25.88
N LEU A 240 -11.81 -9.89 26.29
CA LEU A 240 -11.75 -9.05 27.48
C LEU A 240 -12.18 -7.63 27.12
N VAL A 241 -13.19 -7.12 27.83
CA VAL A 241 -13.75 -5.78 27.61
C VAL A 241 -13.77 -4.98 28.91
N PRO A 242 -13.81 -3.63 28.84
CA PRO A 242 -13.85 -2.81 30.04
C PRO A 242 -15.10 -3.09 30.88
N ALA A 243 -14.97 -2.97 32.20
CA ALA A 243 -16.08 -3.17 33.12
C ALA A 243 -17.32 -2.33 32.77
N GLY A 244 -18.48 -2.97 32.79
CA GLY A 244 -19.77 -2.40 32.40
C GLY A 244 -20.05 -2.34 30.89
N GLN A 245 -19.17 -2.86 30.02
CA GLN A 245 -19.39 -2.87 28.56
C GLN A 245 -19.82 -4.23 27.98
N GLN A 246 -19.94 -5.30 28.78
CA GLN A 246 -20.40 -6.60 28.28
C GLN A 246 -21.80 -6.51 27.65
N ARG A 247 -22.69 -5.69 28.22
CA ARG A 247 -24.04 -5.47 27.69
C ARG A 247 -24.03 -4.79 26.31
N GLU A 248 -23.05 -3.94 26.03
CA GLU A 248 -22.91 -3.26 24.74
C GLU A 248 -22.42 -4.20 23.64
N VAL A 249 -21.67 -5.24 24.01
CA VAL A 249 -21.25 -6.29 23.07
C VAL A 249 -22.44 -7.16 22.68
N GLY A 250 -23.25 -7.57 23.65
CA GLY A 250 -24.34 -8.52 23.42
C GLY A 250 -23.84 -9.93 23.13
N SER A 251 -24.64 -10.73 22.42
CA SER A 251 -24.27 -12.09 22.04
C SER A 251 -23.49 -12.11 20.72
N VAL A 252 -22.26 -12.62 20.74
CA VAL A 252 -21.32 -12.66 19.60
C VAL A 252 -20.66 -14.04 19.41
N GLY A 253 -21.16 -15.09 20.07
CA GLY A 253 -20.67 -16.46 19.90
C GLY A 253 -19.34 -16.81 20.59
N ILE A 254 -18.74 -15.86 21.33
CA ILE A 254 -17.54 -16.04 22.16
C ILE A 254 -17.81 -15.57 23.59
N GLU A 255 -16.98 -15.99 24.56
CA GLU A 255 -17.08 -15.49 25.92
C GLU A 255 -16.71 -13.99 25.96
N VAL A 256 -17.56 -13.17 26.56
CA VAL A 256 -17.28 -11.75 26.79
C VAL A 256 -17.05 -11.56 28.27
N ARG A 257 -15.80 -11.29 28.67
CA ARG A 257 -15.39 -11.13 30.07
C ARG A 257 -15.09 -9.67 30.36
N GLU A 258 -15.73 -9.13 31.39
CA GLU A 258 -15.39 -7.80 31.88
C GLU A 258 -14.13 -7.84 32.74
N VAL A 259 -13.22 -6.91 32.50
CA VAL A 259 -12.00 -6.71 33.30
C VAL A 259 -11.90 -5.26 33.77
N ARG A 260 -11.43 -5.06 35.00
CA ARG A 260 -11.26 -3.73 35.60
C ARG A 260 -9.83 -3.23 35.53
N THR A 261 -8.85 -4.12 35.64
CA THR A 261 -7.43 -3.77 35.65
C THR A 261 -6.61 -4.67 34.74
N ILE A 262 -5.42 -4.22 34.41
CA ILE A 262 -4.51 -5.00 33.56
C ILE A 262 -4.05 -6.29 34.23
N GLU A 263 -3.91 -6.33 35.56
CA GLU A 263 -3.52 -7.54 36.29
C GLU A 263 -4.58 -8.63 36.16
N GLU A 264 -5.86 -8.27 36.22
CA GLU A 264 -6.96 -9.20 35.96
C GLU A 264 -6.86 -9.75 34.53
N ALA A 265 -6.61 -8.87 33.55
CA ALA A 265 -6.43 -9.28 32.16
C ALA A 265 -5.22 -10.21 31.95
N VAL A 266 -4.09 -9.94 32.62
CA VAL A 266 -2.88 -10.77 32.56
C VAL A 266 -3.18 -12.21 32.95
N THR A 267 -3.94 -12.43 34.03
CA THR A 267 -4.27 -13.79 34.49
C THR A 267 -5.10 -14.60 33.50
N LEU A 268 -5.79 -13.93 32.57
CA LEU A 268 -6.66 -14.56 31.58
C LEU A 268 -5.98 -14.71 30.22
N ALA A 269 -5.12 -13.76 29.87
CA ALA A 269 -4.54 -13.62 28.53
C ALA A 269 -3.09 -14.11 28.40
N ILE A 270 -2.32 -14.19 29.49
CA ILE A 270 -0.95 -14.72 29.45
C ILE A 270 -0.97 -16.20 29.80
N SER A 271 -0.39 -17.03 28.93
CA SER A 271 -0.20 -18.46 29.17
C SER A 271 1.00 -18.70 30.10
N GLU A 272 1.01 -19.82 30.82
CA GLU A 272 2.19 -20.25 31.59
C GLU A 272 3.33 -20.80 30.70
N THR A 273 3.11 -20.88 29.38
CA THR A 273 4.10 -21.37 28.43
C THR A 273 5.16 -20.28 28.15
N PRO A 274 6.47 -20.59 28.28
CA PRO A 274 7.53 -19.64 27.98
C PRO A 274 7.50 -19.18 26.50
N LEU A 275 7.85 -17.91 26.24
CA LEU A 275 7.97 -17.35 24.87
C LEU A 275 9.05 -18.04 24.02
N PHE A 276 10.03 -18.67 24.65
CA PHE A 276 11.14 -19.34 24.00
C PHE A 276 11.02 -20.86 24.19
N SER A 277 10.12 -21.51 23.46
CA SER A 277 10.18 -22.96 23.26
C SER A 277 11.07 -23.25 22.05
N SER A 278 12.17 -23.95 22.33
CA SER A 278 13.21 -24.53 21.45
C SER A 278 13.01 -24.47 19.94
#